data_AF-A0A1B8NZH9-F1
#
_entry.id   AF-A0A1B8NZH9-F1
#
_cell.length_a   1.000
_cell.length_b   1.000
_cell.length_c   1.000
_cell.angle_alpha   90.00
_cell.angle_beta   90.00
_cell.angle_gamma   90.00
#
_symmetry.space_group_name_H-M   'P 1'
#
loop_
_entity.id
_entity.type
_entity.pdbx_description
1 polymer ?
#
loop_
_entity_poly.entity_id
_entity_poly.type
_entity_poly.pdbx_seq_one_letter_code
_entity_poly.pdbx_strand_id
1 'polypeptide(L)'
;MHEISRGSHRVAEIIGTIDSIAFQTNILALNASVEAARAGEHGRGFAVVAQEVRSLASRSASAASEIRELIEASVKQVDAGTAASIGRAGP
;
A
#
# COMPACT_ATOMS: atom_id res chain seq x y z
N MET A 1 -16.13 -14.80 13.93
CA MET A 1 -16.16 -14.29 12.54
C MET A 1 -16.17 -12.77 12.47
N HIS A 2 -16.99 -12.07 13.27
CA HIS A 2 -16.96 -10.60 13.36
C HIS A 2 -15.60 -10.01 13.75
N GLU A 3 -14.83 -10.65 14.63
CA GLU A 3 -13.48 -10.18 14.99
C GLU A 3 -12.48 -10.26 13.83
N ILE A 4 -12.59 -11.30 12.99
CA ILE A 4 -11.76 -11.47 11.79
C ILE A 4 -12.08 -10.36 10.79
N SER A 5 -13.36 -10.12 10.50
CA SER A 5 -13.81 -9.04 9.60
C SER A 5 -13.35 -7.67 10.10
N ARG A 6 -13.46 -7.40 11.41
CA ARG A 6 -12.97 -6.16 12.03
C ARG A 6 -11.46 -5.99 11.94
N GLY A 7 -10.71 -7.08 12.17
CA GLY A 7 -9.25 -7.12 11.99
C GLY A 7 -8.84 -6.82 10.56
N SER A 8 -9.49 -7.44 9.58
CA SER A 8 -9.26 -7.21 8.15
C SER A 8 -9.53 -5.77 7.73
N HIS A 9 -10.60 -5.15 8.24
CA HIS A 9 -10.90 -3.72 8.00
C HIS A 9 -9.77 -2.81 8.50
N ARG A 10 -9.30 -3.05 9.73
CA ARG A 10 -8.18 -2.29 10.30
C ARG A 10 -6.89 -2.46 9.49
N VAL A 11 -6.62 -3.66 8.98
CA VAL A 11 -5.47 -3.88 8.09
C VAL A 11 -5.64 -3.08 6.79
N ALA A 12 -6.83 -3.07 6.18
CA ALA A 12 -7.08 -2.29 4.97
C ALA A 12 -6.84 -0.78 5.17
N GLU A 13 -7.23 -0.22 6.32
CA GLU A 13 -6.95 1.18 6.69
C GLU A 13 -5.43 1.46 6.81
N ILE A 14 -4.69 0.56 7.47
CA ILE A 14 -3.23 0.68 7.60
C ILE A 14 -2.56 0.63 6.22
N ILE A 15 -3.01 -0.27 5.34
CA ILE A 15 -2.51 -0.38 3.97
C ILE A 15 -2.80 0.89 3.17
N GLY A 16 -3.98 1.52 3.35
CA GLY A 16 -4.27 2.84 2.76
C GLY A 16 -3.32 3.94 3.25
N THR A 17 -2.94 3.90 4.53
CA THR A 17 -1.94 4.82 5.08
C THR A 17 -0.55 4.59 4.47
N ILE A 18 -0.13 3.33 4.32
CA ILE A 18 1.15 2.97 3.69
C ILE A 18 1.21 3.42 2.23
N ASP A 19 0.14 3.21 1.46
CA ASP A 19 0.00 3.66 0.07
C ASP A 19 0.14 5.19 -0.04
N SER A 20 -0.50 5.92 0.88
CA SER A 20 -0.38 7.38 0.97
C SER A 20 1.06 7.83 1.29
N ILE A 21 1.76 7.15 2.20
CA ILE A 21 3.17 7.42 2.51
C ILE A 21 4.06 7.14 1.30
N ALA A 22 3.83 6.04 0.59
CA ALA A 22 4.58 5.69 -0.61
C ALA A 22 4.39 6.77 -1.70
N PHE A 23 3.16 7.25 -1.90
CA PHE A 23 2.86 8.35 -2.81
C PHE A 23 3.59 9.64 -2.42
N GLN A 24 3.53 10.05 -1.14
CA GLN A 24 4.24 11.23 -0.64
C GLN A 24 5.77 11.10 -0.81
N THR A 25 6.32 9.92 -0.55
CA THR A 25 7.74 9.61 -0.73
C THR A 25 8.16 9.74 -2.20
N ASN A 26 7.30 9.29 -3.12
CA ASN A 26 7.52 9.43 -4.56
C ASN A 26 7.56 10.90 -5.00
N ILE A 27 6.69 11.77 -4.44
CA ILE A 27 6.72 13.21 -4.69
C ILE A 27 7.99 13.87 -4.11
N LEU A 28 8.39 13.49 -2.90
CA LEU A 28 9.64 13.97 -2.30
C LEU A 28 10.86 13.58 -3.13
N ALA A 29 10.91 12.34 -3.61
CA ALA A 29 11.97 11.86 -4.48
C ALA A 29 12.02 12.62 -5.81
N LEU A 30 10.86 12.91 -6.42
CA LEU A 30 10.78 13.73 -7.63
C LEU A 30 11.35 15.14 -7.39
N ASN A 31 10.97 15.79 -6.30
CA ASN A 31 11.48 17.11 -5.94
C ASN A 31 13.00 17.08 -5.73
N ALA A 32 13.52 16.03 -5.08
CA ALA A 32 14.96 15.85 -4.90
C ALA A 32 15.69 15.66 -6.24
N SER A 33 15.11 14.90 -7.19
CA SER A 33 15.66 14.76 -8.54
C SER A 33 15.70 16.08 -9.30
N VAL A 34 14.66 16.93 -9.17
CA VAL A 34 14.63 18.26 -9.78
C VAL A 34 15.71 19.17 -9.20
N GLU A 35 15.89 19.17 -7.88
CA GLU A 35 16.89 20.01 -7.23
C GLU A 35 18.32 19.50 -7.53
N ALA A 36 18.51 18.18 -7.61
CA ALA A 36 19.77 17.59 -8.05
C ALA A 36 20.13 17.99 -9.49
N ALA A 37 19.13 18.04 -10.40
CA ALA A 37 19.34 18.53 -11.77
C ALA A 37 19.72 20.03 -11.79
N ARG A 38 19.12 20.85 -10.92
CA ARG A 38 19.46 22.28 -10.79
C ARG A 38 20.88 22.51 -10.28
N ALA A 39 21.37 21.64 -9.38
CA ALA A 39 22.72 21.72 -8.83
C ALA A 39 23.82 21.25 -9.81
N GLY A 40 23.46 20.72 -10.99
CA GLY A 40 24.39 20.28 -12.01
C GLY A 40 25.37 19.20 -11.51
N GLU A 41 26.67 19.41 -11.70
CA GLU A 41 27.70 18.43 -11.32
C GLU A 41 27.70 18.13 -9.81
N HIS A 42 27.38 19.12 -8.97
CA HIS A 42 27.30 18.95 -7.51
C HIS A 42 26.10 18.12 -7.06
N GLY A 43 25.07 18.01 -7.92
CA GLY A 43 23.84 17.25 -7.64
C GLY A 43 23.88 15.79 -8.05
N ARG A 44 24.92 15.32 -8.74
CA ARG A 44 24.96 13.93 -9.29
C ARG A 44 24.75 12.85 -8.24
N GLY A 45 25.39 12.97 -7.08
CA GLY A 45 25.21 12.01 -5.97
C GLY A 45 23.77 12.01 -5.44
N PHE A 46 23.17 13.19 -5.29
CA PHE A 46 21.78 13.34 -4.86
C PHE A 46 20.78 12.79 -5.88
N ALA A 47 21.06 12.91 -7.18
CA ALA A 47 20.20 12.37 -8.23
C ALA A 47 20.08 10.83 -8.14
N VAL A 48 21.18 10.13 -7.85
CA VAL A 48 21.18 8.67 -7.67
C VAL A 48 20.34 8.27 -6.47
N VAL A 49 20.52 8.97 -5.33
CA VAL A 49 19.74 8.71 -4.12
C VAL A 49 18.25 8.98 -4.36
N ALA A 50 17.90 10.08 -5.02
CA ALA A 50 16.52 10.41 -5.35
C ALA A 50 15.87 9.33 -6.23
N GLN A 51 16.60 8.78 -7.20
CA GLN A 51 16.12 7.69 -8.04
C GLN A 51 15.88 6.39 -7.24
N GLU A 52 16.79 6.03 -6.33
CA GLU A 52 16.62 4.85 -5.47
C GLU A 52 15.43 5.00 -4.52
N VAL A 53 15.26 6.17 -3.90
CA VAL A 53 14.09 6.48 -3.05
C VAL A 53 12.80 6.36 -3.86
N ARG A 54 12.78 6.86 -5.10
CA ARG A 54 11.63 6.75 -6.01
C ARG A 54 11.29 5.30 -6.33
N SER A 55 12.32 4.49 -6.61
CA SER A 55 12.17 3.05 -6.87
C SER A 55 11.57 2.33 -5.65
N LEU A 56 12.07 2.64 -4.45
CA LEU A 56 11.57 2.06 -3.20
C LEU A 56 10.12 2.45 -2.93
N ALA A 57 9.77 3.73 -3.15
CA ALA A 57 8.40 4.22 -3.03
C ALA A 57 7.45 3.51 -4.00
N SER A 58 7.85 3.34 -5.27
CA SER A 58 7.04 2.60 -6.26
C SER A 58 6.83 1.14 -5.86
N ARG A 59 7.88 0.46 -5.38
CA ARG A 59 7.77 -0.93 -4.89
C ARG A 59 6.86 -1.03 -3.67
N SER A 60 6.92 -0.06 -2.76
CA SER A 60 6.05 0.01 -1.58
C SER A 60 4.58 0.20 -1.98
N ALA A 61 4.29 1.04 -2.97
CA ALA A 61 2.94 1.22 -3.49
C ALA A 61 2.39 -0.06 -4.14
N SER A 62 3.20 -0.75 -4.97
CA SER A 62 2.81 -2.04 -5.55
C SER A 62 2.50 -3.09 -4.48
N ALA A 63 3.38 -3.24 -3.48
CA ALA A 63 3.16 -4.17 -2.38
C ALA A 63 1.91 -3.82 -1.55
N ALA A 64 1.65 -2.53 -1.30
CA ALA A 64 0.44 -2.09 -0.63
C ALA A 64 -0.82 -2.46 -1.43
N SER A 65 -0.80 -2.31 -2.75
CA SER A 65 -1.90 -2.72 -3.63
C SER A 65 -2.15 -4.24 -3.57
N GLU A 66 -1.10 -5.06 -3.68
CA GLU A 66 -1.22 -6.52 -3.60
C GLU A 66 -1.78 -6.98 -2.25
N ILE A 67 -1.33 -6.37 -1.14
CA ILE A 67 -1.87 -6.69 0.18
C ILE A 67 -3.34 -6.28 0.29
N ARG A 68 -3.74 -5.13 -0.27
CA ARG A 68 -5.14 -4.69 -0.29
C ARG A 68 -6.02 -5.73 -0.98
N GLU A 69 -5.61 -6.22 -2.14
CA GLU A 69 -6.33 -7.25 -2.89
C GLU A 69 -6.47 -8.56 -2.09
N LEU A 70 -5.39 -9.01 -1.43
CA LEU A 70 -5.42 -10.21 -0.58
C LEU A 70 -6.37 -10.06 0.61
N ILE A 71 -6.42 -8.88 1.23
CA ILE A 71 -7.31 -8.60 2.35
C ILE A 71 -8.77 -8.54 1.88
N GLU A 72 -9.06 -7.90 0.75
CA GLU A 72 -10.40 -7.88 0.16
C GLU A 72 -10.90 -9.28 -0.20
N ALA A 73 -10.02 -10.12 -0.78
CA ALA A 73 -10.33 -11.51 -1.05
C ALA A 73 -10.62 -12.30 0.25
N SER A 74 -9.83 -12.07 1.29
CA SER A 74 -10.01 -12.70 2.61
C SER A 74 -11.35 -12.31 3.24
N VAL A 75 -11.74 -11.03 3.17
CA VAL A 75 -13.04 -10.55 3.66
C VAL A 75 -14.18 -11.21 2.90
N LYS A 76 -14.12 -11.26 1.56
CA LYS A 76 -15.14 -11.94 0.74
C LYS A 76 -15.31 -13.42 1.09
N GLN A 77 -14.21 -14.13 1.35
CA GLN A 77 -14.26 -15.54 1.77
C GLN A 77 -14.91 -15.72 3.13
N VAL A 78 -14.60 -14.84 4.10
CA VAL A 78 -15.20 -14.84 5.43
C VAL A 78 -16.70 -14.55 5.38
N ASP A 79 -17.12 -13.58 4.57
CA ASP A 79 -18.53 -13.23 4.40
C ASP A 79 -19.32 -14.36 3.72
N ALA A 80 -18.75 -14.98 2.68
CA ALA A 80 -19.33 -16.15 2.02
C ALA A 80 -19.48 -17.35 2.99
N GLY A 81 -18.47 -17.62 3.81
CA GLY A 81 -18.53 -18.67 4.84
C GLY A 81 -19.57 -18.39 5.94
N THR A 82 -19.74 -17.12 6.30
CA THR A 82 -20.79 -16.69 7.25
C THR A 82 -22.18 -16.89 6.66
N ALA A 83 -22.40 -16.48 5.40
CA ALA A 83 -23.68 -16.67 4.72
C ALA A 83 -24.04 -18.15 4.54
N ALA A 84 -23.07 -19.00 4.16
CA ALA A 84 -23.29 -20.44 4.00
C ALA A 84 -23.61 -21.16 5.31
N SER A 85 -23.05 -20.72 6.43
CA SER A 85 -23.35 -21.30 7.76
C SER A 85 -24.72 -20.89 8.29
N ILE A 86 -25.19 -19.67 7.99
CA ILE A 86 -26.57 -19.23 8.30
C ILE A 86 -27.59 -19.97 7.43
N GLY A 87 -27.31 -20.16 6.14
CA GLY A 87 -28.19 -20.90 5.21
C GLY A 87 -28.35 -22.39 5.54
N ARG A 88 -27.41 -22.98 6.28
CA ARG A 88 -27.51 -24.36 6.81
C ARG A 88 -28.18 -24.44 8.19
N ALA A 89 -28.46 -23.31 8.83
CA ALA A 89 -29.01 -23.22 10.19
C ALA A 89 -30.47 -22.72 10.24
N GLY A 90 -31.15 -22.60 9.10
CA GLY A 90 -32.62 -22.35 9.02
C GLY A 90 -33.43 -23.67 9.02
N PRO A 91 -34.70 -23.64 9.47
CA PRO A 91 -35.41 -24.73 10.17
C PRO A 91 -35.60 -26.03 9.38
#